data_AF-A0A3L7P7U1-F1
#
_entry.id   AF-A0A3L7P7U1-F1
#
_cell.length_a   1.000
_cell.length_b   1.000
_cell.length_c   1.000
_cell.angle_alpha   90.00
_cell.angle_beta   90.00
_cell.angle_gamma   90.00
#
_symmetry.space_group_name_H-M   'P 1'
#
loop_
_entity.id
_entity.type
_entity.pdbx_description
1 polymer ?
#
loop_
_entity_poly.entity_id
_entity_poly.type
_entity_poly.pdbx_seq_one_letter_code
_entity_poly.pdbx_strand_id
1 'polypeptide(L)' 'MSQQGILASEAGRRLGIGSNLIVRWKKEIESEGVHAFPGNGNRSLVEEELHRLRAENKRLLMERDNLKKAAAFFAREGA' A
#
# COMPACT_ATOMS: atom_id res chain seq x y z
N MET A 1 -3.12 11.00 -33.08
CA MET A 1 -2.89 9.68 -33.70
C MET A 1 -3.67 8.66 -32.89
N SER A 2 -4.78 8.14 -33.41
CA SER A 2 -5.55 7.10 -32.73
C SER A 2 -4.72 5.81 -32.71
N GLN A 3 -4.19 5.43 -31.56
CA GLN A 3 -3.70 4.07 -31.36
C GLN A 3 -4.92 3.15 -31.49
N GLN A 4 -5.10 2.53 -32.66
CA GLN A 4 -5.91 1.32 -32.73
C GLN A 4 -5.14 0.24 -31.96
N GLY A 5 -5.63 -0.08 -30.76
CA GLY A 5 -4.99 -1.06 -29.89
C GLY A 5 -5.15 -2.47 -30.44
N ILE A 6 -4.09 -3.26 -30.38
CA ILE A 6 -4.16 -4.71 -30.59
C ILE A 6 -5.04 -5.33 -29.48
N LEU A 7 -5.79 -6.38 -29.84
CA LEU A 7 -6.61 -7.11 -28.87
C LEU A 7 -5.70 -7.74 -27.81
N ALA A 8 -6.15 -7.78 -26.55
CA ALA A 8 -5.40 -8.40 -25.45
C ALA A 8 -5.03 -9.88 -25.73
N SER A 9 -5.87 -10.57 -26.50
CA SER A 9 -5.61 -11.94 -26.98
C SER A 9 -4.44 -12.03 -27.95
N GLU A 10 -4.30 -11.05 -28.85
CA GLU A 10 -3.20 -10.98 -29.79
C GLU A 10 -1.90 -10.55 -29.11
N ALA A 11 -1.97 -9.56 -28.21
CA ALA A 11 -0.84 -9.17 -27.37
C ALA A 11 -0.31 -10.35 -26.54
N GLY A 12 -1.20 -11.09 -25.89
CA GLY A 12 -0.85 -12.28 -25.12
C GLY A 12 -0.15 -13.34 -25.96
N ARG A 13 -0.68 -13.66 -27.16
CA ARG A 13 -0.05 -14.61 -28.10
C ARG A 13 1.37 -14.17 -28.50
N ARG A 14 1.56 -12.89 -28.87
CA ARG A 14 2.87 -12.35 -29.27
C ARG A 14 3.92 -12.42 -28.15
N LEU A 15 3.47 -12.25 -26.91
CA LEU A 15 4.32 -12.23 -25.71
C LEU A 15 4.45 -13.60 -25.03
N GLY A 16 3.74 -14.63 -25.51
CA GLY A 16 3.73 -15.96 -24.89
C GLY A 16 3.07 -15.99 -23.51
N ILE A 17 2.20 -15.02 -23.20
CA ILE A 17 1.49 -14.91 -21.91
C ILE A 17 -0.02 -14.95 -22.08
N GLY A 18 -0.73 -15.31 -21.02
CA GLY A 18 -2.19 -15.35 -21.04
C GLY A 18 -2.80 -13.95 -21.26
N SER A 19 -3.82 -13.86 -22.10
CA SER A 19 -4.54 -12.61 -22.38
C SER A 19 -5.16 -11.97 -21.13
N ASN A 20 -5.52 -12.78 -20.13
CA ASN A 20 -6.03 -12.30 -18.84
C ASN A 20 -5.00 -11.44 -18.10
N LEU A 21 -3.70 -11.74 -18.24
CA LEU A 21 -2.62 -10.96 -17.63
C LEU A 21 -2.52 -9.57 -18.28
N ILE A 22 -2.65 -9.50 -19.61
CA ILE A 22 -2.69 -8.23 -20.35
C ILE A 22 -3.89 -7.37 -19.92
N VAL A 23 -5.07 -7.97 -19.81
CA VAL A 23 -6.28 -7.26 -19.35
C VAL A 23 -6.10 -6.73 -17.93
N ARG A 24 -5.54 -7.56 -17.04
CA ARG A 24 -5.26 -7.18 -15.66
C ARG A 24 -4.28 -6.01 -15.59
N TRP A 25 -3.15 -6.10 -16.28
CA TRP A 25 -2.13 -5.04 -16.33
C TRP A 25 -2.68 -3.74 -16.90
N LYS A 26 -3.52 -3.81 -17.94
CA LYS A 26 -4.21 -2.63 -18.47
C LYS A 26 -5.06 -1.96 -17.39
N LYS A 27 -5.85 -2.74 -16.65
CA LYS A 27 -6.67 -2.21 -15.55
C LYS A 27 -5.83 -1.63 -14.42
N GLU A 28 -4.75 -2.29 -14.03
CA GLU A 28 -3.82 -1.81 -12.99
C GLU A 28 -3.16 -0.48 -13.41
N ILE A 29 -2.74 -0.34 -14.66
CA ILE A 29 -2.23 0.95 -15.21
C ILE A 29 -3.32 2.03 -15.20
N GLU A 30 -4.55 1.69 -15.59
CA GLU A 30 -5.66 2.65 -15.59
C GLU A 30 -6.03 3.13 -14.17
N SER A 31 -5.91 2.25 -13.16
CA SER A 31 -6.24 2.60 -11.78
C SER A 31 -5.09 3.25 -11.01
N GLU A 32 -3.87 2.77 -11.18
CA GLU A 32 -2.72 3.11 -10.33
C GLU A 32 -1.59 3.81 -11.10
N GLY A 33 -1.68 3.89 -12.42
CA GLY A 33 -0.73 4.61 -13.26
C GLY A 33 0.70 4.10 -13.08
N VAL A 34 1.61 5.00 -12.69
CA VAL A 34 3.03 4.69 -12.44
C VAL A 34 3.21 3.71 -11.26
N HIS A 35 2.21 3.59 -10.40
CA HIS A 35 2.25 2.72 -9.22
C HIS A 35 1.70 1.31 -9.46
N ALA A 36 1.18 1.02 -10.65
CA ALA A 36 0.60 -0.27 -11.02
C ALA A 36 1.57 -1.45 -10.86
N PHE A 37 2.87 -1.20 -10.98
CA PHE A 37 3.91 -2.23 -10.91
C PHE A 37 5.02 -1.82 -9.93
N PRO A 38 4.80 -1.93 -8.61
CA PRO A 38 5.83 -1.58 -7.63
C PRO A 38 7.00 -2.57 -7.66
N GLY A 39 6.82 -3.78 -8.22
CA GLY A 39 7.82 -4.85 -8.26
C GLY A 39 7.69 -5.84 -7.10
N ASN A 40 8.37 -6.98 -7.21
CA ASN A 40 8.28 -8.04 -6.20
C ASN A 40 8.86 -7.58 -4.86
N GLY A 41 8.07 -7.70 -3.78
CA GLY A 41 8.47 -7.33 -2.43
C GLY A 41 8.33 -5.84 -2.10
N ASN A 42 7.98 -5.00 -3.09
CA ASN A 42 7.69 -3.60 -2.87
C ASN A 42 6.21 -3.42 -2.54
N ARG A 43 5.93 -2.58 -1.54
CA ARG A 43 4.58 -2.23 -1.12
C ARG A 43 4.02 -1.19 -2.10
N SER A 44 2.74 -1.27 -2.38
CA SER A 44 2.02 -0.14 -3.00
C SER A 44 2.09 1.08 -2.07
N LEU A 45 1.90 2.29 -2.61
CA LEU A 45 1.88 3.51 -1.80
C LEU A 45 0.87 3.43 -0.63
N VAL A 46 -0.28 2.79 -0.87
CA VAL A 46 -1.31 2.59 0.14
C VAL A 46 -0.82 1.67 1.26
N GLU A 47 -0.12 0.60 0.91
CA GLU A 47 0.45 -0.34 1.88
C GLU A 47 1.62 0.27 2.67
N GLU A 48 2.44 1.10 2.02
CA GLU A 48 3.50 1.85 2.69
C GLU A 48 2.92 2.83 3.72
N GLU A 49 1.91 3.59 3.33
CA GLU A 49 1.25 4.54 4.22
C GLU A 49 0.53 3.81 5.37
N LEU A 50 -0.16 2.70 5.09
CA LEU A 50 -0.77 1.87 6.13
C LEU A 50 0.28 1.35 7.12
N HIS A 51 1.44 0.93 6.63
CA HIS A 51 2.53 0.47 7.49
C HIS A 51 3.07 1.61 8.37
N ARG A 52 3.28 2.79 7.80
CA ARG A 52 3.71 3.99 8.53
C ARG A 52 2.72 4.36 9.62
N LEU A 53 1.43 4.43 9.28
CA LEU A 53 0.36 4.77 10.21
C LEU A 53 0.25 3.77 11.36
N ARG A 54 0.41 2.47 11.08
CA ARG A 54 0.43 1.43 12.13
C ARG A 54 1.61 1.57 13.07
N ALA A 55 2.80 1.87 12.55
CA ALA A 55 3.99 2.09 13.37
C ALA A 55 3.82 3.31 14.27
N GLU A 56 3.30 4.41 13.72
CA GLU A 56 3.05 5.63 14.46
C GLU A 56 1.97 5.44 15.53
N ASN A 57 0.86 4.78 15.19
CA ASN A 57 -0.20 4.47 16.15
C ASN A 57 0.34 3.64 17.33
N LYS A 58 1.18 2.64 17.06
CA LYS A 58 1.84 1.85 18.10
C LYS A 58 2.71 2.72 19.02
N ARG A 59 3.50 3.64 18.45
CA ARG A 59 4.32 4.59 19.21
C ARG A 59 3.45 5.46 20.13
N LEU A 60 2.39 6.06 19.58
CA LEU A 60 1.48 6.93 20.31
C LEU A 60 0.75 6.19 21.45
N LEU A 61 0.35 4.94 21.23
CA LEU A 61 -0.26 4.12 22.28
C LEU A 61 0.71 3.87 23.45
N MET A 62 1.98 3.59 23.14
CA MET A 62 3.02 3.42 24.16
C MET A 62 3.27 4.71 24.95
N GLU A 63 3.37 5.85 24.26
CA GLU A 63 3.56 7.16 24.90
C GLU A 63 2.38 7.50 25.82
N ARG A 64 1.15 7.31 25.35
CA ARG A 64 -0.06 7.48 26.16
C ARG A 64 -0.01 6.63 27.42
N ASP A 65 0.40 5.38 27.31
CA ASP A 65 0.43 4.46 28.46
C ASP A 65 1.53 4.84 29.46
N ASN A 66 2.67 5.34 28.99
CA ASN A 66 3.70 5.89 29.86
C ASN A 66 3.20 7.13 30.62
N LEU A 67 2.51 8.05 29.93
CA LEU A 67 1.92 9.23 30.57
C LEU A 67 0.85 8.87 31.61
N LYS A 68 0.01 7.88 31.31
CA LYS A 68 -0.98 7.37 32.28
C LYS A 68 -0.31 6.81 33.53
N LYS A 69 0.75 6.01 33.37
CA LYS A 69 1.53 5.47 34.49
C LYS A 69 2.18 6.58 35.32
N ALA A 70 2.75 7.59 34.67
CA ALA A 70 3.34 8.75 35.35
C ALA A 70 2.28 9.54 36.13
N ALA A 71 1.14 9.86 35.51
CA ALA A 71 0.05 10.56 36.18
C ALA A 71 -0.47 9.79 37.41
N ALA A 72 -0.64 8.46 37.31
CA ALA A 72 -1.05 7.63 38.43
C ALA A 72 0.00 7.57 39.56
N PHE A 73 1.29 7.58 39.21
CA PHE A 73 2.36 7.68 40.19
C PHE A 73 2.30 9.01 40.95
N PHE A 74 2.26 10.15 40.23
CA PHE A 74 2.23 11.47 40.86
C PHE A 74 0.96 11.71 41.70
N ALA A 75 -0.19 11.20 41.27
CA ALA A 75 -1.42 11.29 42.05
C ALA A 75 -1.36 10.52 43.37
N ARG A 76 -0.54 9.45 43.46
CA ARG A 76 -0.33 8.69 44.70
C ARG A 76 0.70 9.35 45.61
N GLU A 77 1.80 9.87 45.08
CA GLU A 77 2.87 10.49 45.88
C GLU A 77 2.54 11.90 46.37
N GLY A 78 1.63 12.61 45.67
CA GLY A 78 1.18 13.95 46.05
C GLY A 78 -0.06 13.99 46.94
N ALA A 79 -0.60 12.83 47.33
CA ALA A 79 -1.73 12.67 48.24
C ALA A 79 -1.26 12.48 49.69
#